data_AF-A0A356PAN1-F1
#
_entry.id   AF-A0A356PAN1-F1
#
_cell.length_a   1.000
_cell.length_b   1.000
_cell.length_c   1.000
_cell.angle_alpha   90.00
_cell.angle_beta   90.00
_cell.angle_gamma   90.00
#
_symmetry.space_group_name_H-M   'P 1'
#
loop_
_entity.id
_entity.type
_entity.pdbx_description
1 polymer ?
#
loop_
_entity_poly.entity_id
_entity_poly.type
_entity_poly.pdbx_seq_one_letter_code
_entity_poly.pdbx_strand_id
1 'polypeptide(L)'
;MKTYRVKVGANGEVVLPLELRKLFGLVAEDTLDLCVDPDGKVFVRTAERSVRPLSDFFEDLIIADLLADGCTGECLQTKLLACKLRLSTVLDRLTEEAHRAHKNGQSIKWCETQALASQCIDKTSKGIYDVMLTTRSIHDLAVLPEEELRDIPAVFMSLEQDPMAFKRLKGPYYDTYRVSFRSGSKEYRVIYTVFASENLITVLTVGAREVLYERLNGIS
;
A
#
# COMPACT_ATOMS: atom_id res chain seq x y z
N MET A 1 22.96 -24.14 7.12
CA MET A 1 21.76 -24.69 6.48
C MET A 1 20.81 -25.18 7.58
N LYS A 2 19.57 -24.70 7.63
CA LYS A 2 18.55 -25.18 8.58
C LYS A 2 17.57 -26.08 7.83
N THR A 3 17.26 -27.24 8.41
CA THR A 3 16.35 -28.23 7.81
C THR A 3 15.05 -28.24 8.59
N TYR A 4 13.93 -28.06 7.89
CA TYR A 4 12.59 -28.12 8.47
C TYR A 4 11.86 -29.36 7.94
N ARG A 5 11.24 -30.13 8.83
CA ARG A 5 10.39 -31.25 8.42
C ARG A 5 8.99 -30.72 8.15
N VAL A 6 8.50 -30.93 6.93
CA VAL A 6 7.14 -30.63 6.50
C VAL A 6 6.37 -31.94 6.32
N LYS A 7 5.06 -31.93 6.58
CA LYS A 7 4.18 -33.08 6.39
C LYS A 7 3.25 -32.81 5.21
N VAL A 8 2.96 -33.85 4.44
CA VAL A 8 1.85 -33.83 3.48
C VAL A 8 0.61 -34.34 4.20
N GLY A 9 -0.46 -33.54 4.18
CA GLY A 9 -1.74 -33.86 4.76
C GLY A 9 -2.55 -34.83 3.91
N ALA A 10 -3.75 -35.17 4.38
CA ALA A 10 -4.55 -36.23 3.80
C ALA A 10 -5.10 -35.89 2.41
N ASN A 11 -5.22 -34.60 2.07
CA ASN A 11 -5.74 -34.12 0.79
C ASN A 11 -4.63 -33.56 -0.11
N GLY A 12 -3.36 -33.86 0.19
CA GLY A 12 -2.21 -33.38 -0.57
C GLY A 12 -1.71 -31.99 -0.16
N GLU A 13 -2.28 -31.38 0.88
CA GLU A 13 -1.82 -30.10 1.41
C GLU A 13 -0.45 -30.22 2.10
N VAL A 14 0.42 -29.22 1.93
CA VAL A 14 1.71 -29.19 2.66
C VAL A 14 1.53 -28.43 3.97
N VAL A 15 1.64 -29.14 5.09
CA VAL A 15 1.52 -28.56 6.42
C VAL A 15 2.87 -28.00 6.86
N LEU A 16 3.01 -26.68 6.75
CA LEU A 16 4.19 -25.96 7.22
C LEU A 16 4.18 -25.81 8.75
N PRO A 17 5.29 -26.15 9.45
CA PRO A 17 5.46 -25.85 10.88
C PRO A 17 5.27 -24.36 11.19
N LEU A 18 4.75 -24.03 12.38
CA LEU A 18 4.54 -22.64 12.82
C LEU A 18 5.81 -21.80 12.73
N GLU A 19 6.96 -22.37 13.06
CA GLU A 19 8.27 -21.72 12.96
C GLU A 19 8.60 -21.31 11.52
N LEU A 20 8.30 -22.19 10.55
CA LEU A 20 8.53 -21.96 9.14
C LEU A 20 7.51 -20.96 8.56
N ARG A 21 6.26 -21.01 9.01
CA ARG A 21 5.24 -20.00 8.68
C ARG A 21 5.64 -18.62 9.19
N LYS A 22 6.13 -18.51 10.42
CA LYS A 22 6.63 -17.25 10.99
C LYS A 22 7.86 -16.75 10.24
N LEU A 23 8.80 -17.63 9.91
CA LEU A 23 10.00 -17.28 9.14
C LEU A 23 9.65 -16.72 7.76
N PHE A 24 8.63 -17.27 7.11
CA PHE A 24 8.18 -16.85 5.78
C PHE A 24 7.05 -15.80 5.80
N GLY A 25 6.53 -15.42 6.98
CA GLY A 25 5.42 -14.49 7.11
C GLY A 25 4.10 -14.98 6.48
N LEU A 26 3.84 -16.28 6.52
CA LEU A 26 2.68 -16.92 5.88
C LEU A 26 1.44 -16.88 6.78
N VAL A 27 0.30 -16.55 6.19
CA VAL A 27 -1.03 -16.64 6.82
C VAL A 27 -1.85 -17.78 6.20
N ALA A 28 -3.03 -18.06 6.76
CA ALA A 28 -3.94 -19.04 6.18
C ALA A 28 -4.35 -18.62 4.75
N GLU A 29 -4.55 -19.61 3.86
CA GLU A 29 -4.88 -19.40 2.44
C GLU A 29 -3.77 -18.79 1.55
N ASP A 30 -2.56 -18.59 2.07
CA ASP A 30 -1.42 -18.22 1.24
C ASP A 30 -1.02 -19.36 0.29
N THR A 31 -0.65 -18.99 -0.95
CA THR A 31 -0.25 -19.90 -2.03
C THR A 31 1.27 -19.89 -2.22
N LEU A 32 1.86 -21.07 -2.32
CA LEU A 32 3.31 -21.23 -2.54
C LEU A 32 3.57 -21.93 -3.88
N ASP A 33 4.54 -21.42 -4.61
CA ASP A 33 5.14 -22.09 -5.76
C ASP A 33 6.28 -22.99 -5.30
N LEU A 34 6.19 -24.26 -5.68
CA LEU A 34 7.28 -25.23 -5.57
C LEU A 34 7.99 -25.31 -6.93
N CYS A 35 9.18 -24.74 -7.04
CA CYS A 35 10.01 -24.81 -8.24
C CYS A 35 11.08 -25.88 -8.08
N VAL A 36 11.29 -26.70 -9.10
CA VAL A 36 12.37 -27.68 -9.13
C VAL A 36 13.35 -27.26 -10.22
N ASP A 37 14.61 -27.04 -9.87
CA ASP A 37 15.64 -26.73 -10.86
C ASP A 37 16.11 -28.00 -11.60
N PRO A 38 16.91 -27.86 -12.67
CA PRO A 38 17.47 -29.01 -13.40
C PRO A 38 18.37 -29.94 -12.57
N ASP A 39 18.90 -29.46 -11.43
CA ASP A 39 19.71 -30.25 -10.50
C ASP A 39 18.87 -31.01 -9.48
N GLY A 40 17.53 -30.88 -9.53
CA GLY A 40 16.60 -31.51 -8.59
C GLY A 40 16.46 -30.78 -7.25
N LYS A 41 16.97 -29.54 -7.13
CA LYS A 41 16.77 -28.72 -5.93
C LYS A 41 15.36 -28.13 -5.95
N VAL A 42 14.65 -28.29 -4.83
CA VAL A 42 13.32 -27.73 -4.63
C VAL A 42 13.46 -26.36 -3.97
N PHE A 43 12.96 -25.34 -4.64
CA PHE A 43 12.82 -23.98 -4.13
C PHE A 43 11.34 -23.74 -3.81
N VAL A 44 11.09 -23.27 -2.60
CA VAL A 44 9.77 -22.76 -2.24
C VAL A 44 9.83 -21.26 -2.42
N ARG A 45 9.07 -20.73 -3.36
CA ARG A 45 8.82 -19.29 -3.48
C ARG A 45 7.33 -19.05 -3.28
N THR A 46 6.98 -17.84 -2.95
CA THR A 46 5.58 -17.49 -2.78
C THR A 46 5.00 -17.30 -4.19
N ALA A 47 3.84 -17.90 -4.48
CA ALA A 47 3.23 -17.76 -5.82
C ALA A 47 3.01 -16.28 -6.11
N GLU A 48 3.05 -15.82 -7.36
CA GLU A 48 2.91 -14.39 -7.70
C GLU A 48 1.65 -13.71 -7.09
N ARG A 49 0.70 -14.50 -6.57
CA ARG A 49 -0.54 -14.06 -5.93
C ARG A 49 -0.53 -14.10 -4.40
N SER A 50 0.50 -14.64 -3.76
CA SER A 50 0.60 -14.75 -2.30
C SER A 50 1.98 -14.31 -1.81
N VAL A 51 1.97 -13.62 -0.67
CA VAL A 51 3.09 -13.02 0.08
C VAL A 51 3.89 -11.89 -0.60
N ARG A 52 3.67 -10.67 -0.12
CA ARG A 52 4.65 -9.83 0.62
C ARG A 52 4.00 -8.48 1.01
N PRO A 53 4.60 -7.70 1.94
CA PRO A 53 4.07 -6.41 2.41
C PRO A 53 3.98 -5.38 1.28
N LEU A 54 3.82 -4.09 1.60
CA LEU A 54 3.74 -2.99 0.62
C LEU A 54 4.91 -2.92 -0.37
N SER A 55 6.03 -3.50 0.04
CA SER A 55 7.08 -4.13 -0.76
C SER A 55 7.26 -3.62 -2.18
N ASP A 56 6.53 -4.17 -3.14
CA ASP A 56 6.86 -4.03 -4.56
C ASP A 56 6.56 -2.63 -5.07
N PHE A 57 5.74 -1.85 -4.35
CA PHE A 57 5.43 -0.50 -4.80
C PHE A 57 6.64 0.43 -4.77
N PHE A 58 7.53 0.27 -3.79
CA PHE A 58 8.72 1.09 -3.63
C PHE A 58 10.01 0.27 -3.72
N GLU A 59 9.93 -1.02 -4.07
CA GLU A 59 11.06 -1.94 -3.97
C GLU A 59 12.27 -1.50 -4.79
N ASP A 60 12.08 -1.06 -6.02
CA ASP A 60 13.13 -0.48 -6.87
C ASP A 60 13.78 0.75 -6.23
N LEU A 61 13.00 1.65 -5.63
CA LEU A 61 13.52 2.83 -4.92
C LEU A 61 14.30 2.44 -3.67
N ILE A 62 13.79 1.48 -2.88
CA ILE A 62 14.49 0.95 -1.71
C ILE A 62 15.79 0.26 -2.13
N ILE A 63 15.77 -0.53 -3.21
CA ILE A 63 16.96 -1.21 -3.73
C ILE A 63 17.97 -0.17 -4.20
N ALA A 64 17.54 0.87 -4.92
CA ALA A 64 18.42 1.95 -5.38
C ALA A 64 19.13 2.64 -4.22
N ASP A 65 18.39 3.01 -3.16
CA ASP A 65 18.96 3.63 -1.96
C ASP A 65 19.95 2.69 -1.25
N LEU A 66 19.57 1.42 -1.06
CA LEU A 66 20.43 0.45 -0.38
C LEU A 66 21.71 0.15 -1.17
N LEU A 67 21.64 0.13 -2.50
CA LEU A 67 22.81 -0.01 -3.36
C LEU A 67 23.70 1.24 -3.29
N ALA A 68 23.12 2.45 -3.24
CA ALA A 68 23.86 3.69 -3.04
C ALA A 68 24.58 3.71 -1.67
N ASP A 69 24.00 3.09 -0.65
CA ASP A 69 24.60 2.86 0.67
C ASP A 69 25.65 1.72 0.69
N GLY A 70 25.96 1.11 -0.47
CA GLY A 70 26.95 0.03 -0.60
C GLY A 70 26.46 -1.34 -0.11
N CYS A 71 25.16 -1.54 0.09
CA CYS A 71 24.61 -2.81 0.55
C CYS A 71 24.54 -3.81 -0.60
N THR A 72 25.09 -5.01 -0.41
CA THR A 72 25.08 -6.08 -1.42
C THR A 72 24.80 -7.45 -0.77
N GLY A 73 24.48 -8.46 -1.59
CA GLY A 73 24.28 -9.84 -1.14
C GLY A 73 23.25 -9.98 -0.02
N GLU A 74 23.60 -10.71 1.04
CA GLU A 74 22.71 -10.94 2.20
C GLU A 74 22.37 -9.66 2.98
N CYS A 75 23.28 -8.66 2.99
CA CYS A 75 23.04 -7.36 3.62
C CYS A 75 21.90 -6.62 2.91
N LEU A 76 21.91 -6.61 1.58
CA LEU A 76 20.85 -6.01 0.77
C LEU A 76 19.50 -6.68 1.04
N GLN A 77 19.45 -8.01 1.04
CA GLN A 77 18.20 -8.75 1.28
C GLN A 77 17.62 -8.47 2.67
N THR A 78 18.47 -8.44 3.68
CA THR A 78 18.06 -8.19 5.07
C THR A 78 17.54 -6.77 5.26
N LYS A 79 18.29 -5.77 4.75
CA LYS A 79 17.88 -4.36 4.83
C LYS A 79 16.65 -4.05 3.99
N LEU A 80 16.53 -4.66 2.80
CA LEU A 80 15.34 -4.52 1.96
C LEU A 80 14.08 -4.97 2.71
N LEU A 81 14.12 -6.15 3.35
CA LEU A 81 13.01 -6.63 4.16
C LEU A 81 12.70 -5.68 5.32
N ALA A 82 13.72 -5.20 6.03
CA ALA A 82 13.55 -4.26 7.13
C ALA A 82 12.89 -2.94 6.68
N CYS A 83 13.33 -2.37 5.55
CA CYS A 83 12.75 -1.16 4.97
C CYS A 83 11.28 -1.38 4.56
N LYS A 84 10.98 -2.51 3.91
CA LYS A 84 9.61 -2.87 3.52
C LYS A 84 8.66 -3.01 4.71
N LEU A 85 9.13 -3.65 5.79
CA LEU A 85 8.36 -3.77 7.02
C LEU A 85 8.12 -2.41 7.66
N ARG A 86 9.17 -1.58 7.75
CA ARG A 86 9.06 -0.21 8.30
C ARG A 86 8.05 0.64 7.55
N LEU A 87 8.10 0.67 6.21
CA LEU A 87 7.15 1.43 5.40
C LEU A 87 5.71 0.91 5.55
N SER A 88 5.55 -0.40 5.75
CA SER A 88 4.23 -0.99 6.04
C SER A 88 3.71 -0.48 7.39
N THR A 89 4.53 -0.52 8.44
CA THR A 89 4.18 0.02 9.77
C THR A 89 3.84 1.51 9.71
N VAL A 90 4.55 2.30 8.91
CA VAL A 90 4.23 3.73 8.73
C VAL A 90 2.84 3.90 8.14
N LEU A 91 2.46 3.12 7.12
CA LEU A 91 1.13 3.21 6.53
C LEU A 91 0.02 2.71 7.44
N ASP A 92 0.28 1.67 8.25
CA ASP A 92 -0.65 1.23 9.28
C ASP A 92 -0.87 2.35 10.32
N ARG A 93 0.20 3.01 10.75
CA ARG A 93 0.13 4.16 11.66
C ARG A 93 -0.64 5.33 11.05
N LEU A 94 -0.36 5.68 9.80
CA LEU A 94 -1.09 6.73 9.08
C LEU A 94 -2.57 6.40 8.92
N THR A 95 -2.91 5.13 8.74
CA THR A 95 -4.29 4.66 8.68
C THR A 95 -5.01 4.86 10.01
N GLU A 96 -4.38 4.47 11.12
CA GLU A 96 -4.93 4.70 12.47
C GLU A 96 -5.10 6.17 12.79
N GLU A 97 -4.10 6.99 12.45
CA GLU A 97 -4.14 8.43 12.61
C GLU A 97 -5.29 9.04 11.79
N ALA A 98 -5.48 8.60 10.54
CA ALA A 98 -6.53 9.09 9.67
C ALA A 98 -7.93 8.70 10.15
N HIS A 99 -8.11 7.45 10.59
CA HIS A 99 -9.36 6.97 11.17
C HIS A 99 -9.71 7.72 12.46
N ARG A 100 -8.72 7.91 13.34
CA ARG A 100 -8.88 8.70 14.57
C ARG A 100 -9.23 10.15 14.27
N ALA A 101 -8.57 10.77 13.30
CA ALA A 101 -8.88 12.12 12.86
C ALA A 101 -10.33 12.23 12.38
N HIS A 102 -10.80 11.24 11.60
CA HIS A 102 -12.20 11.17 11.19
C HIS A 102 -13.16 11.07 12.38
N LYS A 103 -12.92 10.14 13.31
CA LYS A 103 -13.75 9.98 14.52
C LYS A 103 -13.81 11.24 15.39
N ASN A 104 -12.76 12.06 15.36
CA ASN A 104 -12.67 13.31 16.10
C ASN A 104 -13.19 14.54 15.32
N GLY A 105 -13.73 14.37 14.11
CA GLY A 105 -14.19 15.49 13.27
C GLY A 105 -13.04 16.35 12.72
N GLN A 106 -11.82 15.82 12.68
CA GLN A 106 -10.61 16.48 12.16
C GLN A 106 -10.29 16.08 10.70
N SER A 107 -11.26 15.49 10.01
CA SER A 107 -11.21 15.19 8.58
C SER A 107 -12.36 15.91 7.88
N ILE A 108 -12.15 16.34 6.65
CA ILE A 108 -13.20 16.96 5.82
C ILE A 108 -13.50 16.08 4.61
N LYS A 109 -14.70 16.20 4.03
CA LYS A 109 -14.97 15.51 2.77
C LYS A 109 -14.09 16.11 1.68
N TRP A 110 -13.64 15.28 0.76
CA TRP A 110 -12.76 15.76 -0.31
C TRP A 110 -13.37 16.87 -1.16
N CYS A 111 -14.70 16.91 -1.31
CA CYS A 111 -15.40 17.95 -2.06
C CYS A 111 -15.46 19.31 -1.33
N GLU A 112 -15.18 19.33 -0.02
CA GLU A 112 -15.18 20.53 0.82
C GLU A 112 -13.80 21.19 0.90
N THR A 113 -12.76 20.55 0.33
CA THR A 113 -11.39 21.09 0.39
C THR A 113 -11.21 22.29 -0.53
N GLN A 114 -10.61 23.36 0.00
CA GLN A 114 -10.29 24.54 -0.79
C GLN A 114 -9.29 24.25 -1.92
N ALA A 115 -8.44 23.23 -1.76
CA ALA A 115 -7.48 22.82 -2.79
C ALA A 115 -8.15 22.38 -4.11
N LEU A 116 -9.41 21.95 -4.07
CA LEU A 116 -10.16 21.49 -5.25
C LEU A 116 -11.38 22.37 -5.57
N ALA A 117 -11.51 23.53 -4.90
CA ALA A 117 -12.71 24.37 -4.99
C ALA A 117 -13.02 24.85 -6.41
N SER A 118 -12.02 25.15 -7.24
CA SER A 118 -12.21 25.56 -8.64
C SER A 118 -12.72 24.43 -9.55
N GLN A 119 -12.68 23.18 -9.08
CA GLN A 119 -12.93 21.97 -9.87
C GLN A 119 -14.18 21.20 -9.40
N CYS A 120 -14.75 21.59 -8.27
CA CYS A 120 -15.99 21.02 -7.71
C CYS A 120 -17.21 21.87 -8.14
N ILE A 121 -17.53 21.88 -9.43
CA ILE A 121 -18.57 22.79 -9.97
C ILE A 121 -20.00 22.27 -9.72
N ASP A 122 -20.21 20.97 -9.53
CA ASP A 122 -21.54 20.42 -9.19
C ASP A 122 -21.38 18.99 -8.68
N LYS A 123 -21.48 18.75 -7.36
CA LYS A 123 -21.42 17.38 -6.83
C LYS A 123 -22.44 17.12 -5.73
N THR A 124 -23.59 16.59 -6.14
CA THR A 124 -24.36 15.64 -5.33
C THR A 124 -23.61 14.31 -5.38
N SER A 125 -22.66 14.06 -4.46
CA SER A 125 -22.06 12.73 -4.39
C SER A 125 -23.15 11.72 -4.01
N LYS A 126 -23.30 10.69 -4.85
CA LYS A 126 -24.23 9.54 -4.64
C LYS A 126 -23.46 8.23 -4.45
N GLY A 127 -22.15 8.32 -4.21
CA GLY A 127 -21.33 7.14 -3.96
C GLY A 127 -21.68 6.48 -2.63
N ILE A 128 -21.31 5.20 -2.53
CA ILE A 128 -21.57 4.38 -1.35
C ILE A 128 -20.62 4.81 -0.22
N TYR A 129 -19.41 5.26 -0.56
CA TYR A 129 -18.38 5.61 0.40
C TYR A 129 -18.15 7.12 0.54
N ASP A 130 -17.90 7.56 1.77
CA ASP A 130 -17.41 8.90 2.06
C ASP A 130 -15.88 8.96 1.96
N VAL A 131 -15.35 9.75 1.02
CA VAL A 131 -13.91 9.97 0.86
C VAL A 131 -13.47 11.17 1.70
N MET A 132 -12.73 10.88 2.76
CA MET A 132 -12.29 11.85 3.77
C MET A 132 -10.82 12.19 3.62
N LEU A 133 -10.51 13.47 3.77
CA LEU A 133 -9.16 14.02 3.74
C LEU A 133 -8.72 14.40 5.15
N THR A 134 -7.52 13.94 5.53
CA THR A 134 -6.79 14.42 6.70
C THR A 134 -6.01 15.70 6.37
N THR A 135 -5.57 16.44 7.39
CA THR A 135 -4.67 17.60 7.22
C THR A 135 -3.46 17.29 6.35
N ARG A 136 -2.88 16.09 6.48
CA ARG A 136 -1.75 15.63 5.66
C ARG A 136 -2.14 15.57 4.18
N SER A 137 -3.24 14.88 3.86
CA SER A 137 -3.70 14.77 2.48
C SER A 137 -4.14 16.12 1.89
N ILE A 138 -4.66 17.04 2.71
CA ILE A 138 -4.97 18.41 2.25
C ILE A 138 -3.69 19.15 1.90
N HIS A 139 -2.64 19.06 2.73
CA HIS A 139 -1.35 19.65 2.44
C HIS A 139 -0.72 19.04 1.17
N ASP A 140 -0.84 17.73 1.00
CA ASP A 140 -0.39 17.04 -0.22
C ASP A 140 -1.05 17.60 -1.47
N LEU A 141 -2.36 17.90 -1.43
CA LEU A 141 -3.07 18.54 -2.54
C LEU A 141 -2.68 20.01 -2.71
N ALA A 142 -2.54 20.76 -1.62
CA ALA A 142 -2.27 22.20 -1.66
C ALA A 142 -0.92 22.57 -2.31
N VAL A 143 0.05 21.66 -2.30
CA VAL A 143 1.37 21.87 -2.93
C VAL A 143 1.40 21.46 -4.40
N LEU A 144 0.33 20.89 -4.94
CA LEU A 144 0.25 20.52 -6.36
C LEU A 144 -0.16 21.74 -7.20
N PRO A 145 0.50 22.01 -8.34
CA PRO A 145 0.05 22.93 -9.36
C PRO A 145 -1.39 22.63 -9.81
N GLU A 146 -2.12 23.67 -10.21
CA GLU A 146 -3.52 23.57 -10.63
C GLU A 146 -3.72 22.58 -11.80
N GLU A 147 -2.77 22.50 -12.71
CA GLU A 147 -2.79 21.54 -13.83
C GLU A 147 -2.77 20.08 -13.35
N GLU A 148 -2.07 19.79 -12.25
CA GLU A 148 -1.91 18.46 -11.67
C GLU A 148 -3.10 18.07 -10.78
N LEU A 149 -3.88 19.06 -10.33
CA LEU A 149 -5.08 18.85 -9.52
C LEU A 149 -6.28 18.40 -10.36
N ARG A 150 -6.31 18.72 -11.65
CA ARG A 150 -7.48 18.56 -12.54
C ARG A 150 -8.11 17.16 -12.53
N ASP A 151 -7.30 16.12 -12.45
CA ASP A 151 -7.76 14.73 -12.55
C ASP A 151 -8.13 14.10 -11.19
N ILE A 152 -7.76 14.76 -10.09
CA ILE A 152 -7.97 14.25 -8.72
C ILE A 152 -9.46 14.14 -8.36
N PRO A 153 -10.34 15.11 -8.69
CA PRO A 153 -11.77 14.97 -8.43
C PRO A 153 -12.42 13.76 -9.10
N ALA A 154 -11.93 13.34 -10.28
CA ALA A 154 -12.43 12.16 -10.96
C ALA A 154 -11.97 10.86 -10.27
N VAL A 155 -10.72 10.85 -9.78
CA VAL A 155 -10.20 9.76 -8.95
C VAL A 155 -11.03 9.62 -7.67
N PHE A 156 -11.28 10.71 -6.94
CA PHE A 156 -12.07 10.66 -5.71
C PHE A 156 -13.52 10.25 -5.93
N MET A 157 -14.17 10.71 -7.01
CA MET A 157 -15.50 10.20 -7.37
C MET A 157 -15.50 8.70 -7.65
N SER A 158 -14.44 8.18 -8.30
CA SER A 158 -14.32 6.74 -8.57
C SER A 158 -14.17 5.94 -7.27
N LEU A 159 -13.44 6.50 -6.29
CA LEU A 159 -13.31 5.92 -4.95
C LEU A 159 -14.64 5.87 -4.19
N GLU A 160 -15.49 6.89 -4.32
CA GLU A 160 -16.82 6.88 -3.68
C GLU A 160 -17.72 5.74 -4.21
N GLN A 161 -17.51 5.28 -5.45
CA GLN A 161 -18.32 4.24 -6.11
C GLN A 161 -17.78 2.83 -5.86
N ASP A 162 -16.50 2.59 -6.16
CA ASP A 162 -15.86 1.28 -6.00
C ASP A 162 -14.40 1.46 -5.55
N PRO A 163 -14.16 1.57 -4.24
CA PRO A 163 -12.81 1.74 -3.73
C PRO A 163 -11.96 0.47 -3.79
N MET A 164 -12.54 -0.69 -4.10
CA MET A 164 -11.82 -1.97 -4.17
C MET A 164 -11.36 -2.29 -5.61
N ALA A 165 -11.83 -1.54 -6.61
CA ALA A 165 -11.40 -1.68 -8.02
C ALA A 165 -9.91 -1.42 -8.24
N PHE A 166 -9.25 -0.69 -7.34
CA PHE A 166 -7.86 -0.29 -7.52
C PHE A 166 -6.87 -1.27 -6.88
N LYS A 167 -5.57 -1.06 -7.13
CA LYS A 167 -4.55 -1.99 -6.69
C LYS A 167 -4.38 -1.92 -5.18
N ARG A 168 -4.76 -3.00 -4.49
CA ARG A 168 -4.47 -3.17 -3.07
C ARG A 168 -2.97 -3.14 -2.79
N LEU A 169 -2.59 -2.36 -1.80
CA LEU A 169 -1.28 -2.39 -1.18
C LEU A 169 -1.33 -3.44 -0.06
N LYS A 170 -0.64 -4.57 -0.23
CA LYS A 170 -0.68 -5.65 0.76
C LYS A 170 0.06 -5.20 2.02
N GLY A 171 -0.65 -4.88 3.10
CA GLY A 171 -0.11 -4.58 4.44
C GLY A 171 -0.64 -5.57 5.46
N PRO A 172 -0.04 -5.65 6.66
CA PRO A 172 -0.44 -6.64 7.67
C PRO A 172 -1.77 -6.34 8.36
N TYR A 173 -2.16 -5.06 8.51
CA TYR A 173 -3.28 -4.68 9.38
C TYR A 173 -4.46 -4.04 8.65
N TYR A 174 -4.23 -3.22 7.63
CA TYR A 174 -5.30 -2.44 7.00
C TYR A 174 -5.49 -2.71 5.52
N ASP A 175 -6.73 -2.48 5.07
CA ASP A 175 -7.15 -2.55 3.67
C ASP A 175 -6.74 -1.27 2.93
N THR A 176 -5.44 -1.12 2.73
CA THR A 176 -4.83 0.02 2.01
C THR A 176 -4.71 -0.28 0.52
N TYR A 177 -4.95 0.73 -0.30
CA TYR A 177 -4.97 0.65 -1.76
C TYR A 177 -4.23 1.83 -2.37
N ARG A 178 -3.89 1.69 -3.66
CA ARG A 178 -3.37 2.77 -4.49
C ARG A 178 -4.17 2.97 -5.76
N VAL A 179 -4.45 4.22 -6.09
CA VAL A 179 -4.83 4.63 -7.44
C VAL A 179 -3.60 5.15 -8.18
N SER A 180 -3.48 4.79 -9.44
CA SER A 180 -2.46 5.29 -10.36
C SER A 180 -3.15 6.07 -11.45
N PHE A 181 -2.80 7.35 -11.61
CA PHE A 181 -3.41 8.21 -12.62
C PHE A 181 -2.36 9.16 -13.19
N ARG A 182 -2.59 9.60 -14.42
CA ARG A 182 -1.74 10.60 -15.08
C ARG A 182 -2.44 11.94 -14.97
N SER A 183 -1.67 12.98 -14.62
CA SER A 183 -2.15 14.36 -14.71
C SER A 183 -1.09 15.21 -15.41
N GLY A 184 -1.47 15.79 -16.54
CA GLY A 184 -0.53 16.39 -17.48
C GLY A 184 0.56 15.40 -17.95
N SER A 185 1.83 15.79 -17.82
CA SER A 185 2.96 14.96 -18.23
C SER A 185 3.41 13.95 -17.17
N LYS A 186 2.98 14.13 -15.92
CA LYS A 186 3.45 13.39 -14.75
C LYS A 186 2.46 12.32 -14.29
N GLU A 187 2.98 11.37 -13.55
CA GLU A 187 2.21 10.26 -13.02
C GLU A 187 2.08 10.39 -11.49
N TYR A 188 0.83 10.35 -11.02
CA TYR A 188 0.43 10.56 -9.63
C TYR A 188 -0.18 9.31 -9.02
N ARG A 189 -0.23 9.33 -7.70
CA ARG A 189 -0.75 8.26 -6.87
C ARG A 189 -1.60 8.82 -5.75
N VAL A 190 -2.72 8.17 -5.48
CA VAL A 190 -3.47 8.33 -4.24
C VAL A 190 -3.30 7.04 -3.44
N ILE A 191 -2.82 7.13 -2.21
CA ILE A 191 -2.81 6.02 -1.26
C ILE A 191 -3.92 6.26 -0.24
N TYR A 192 -4.78 5.26 -0.04
CA TYR A 192 -5.97 5.37 0.81
C TYR A 192 -6.26 4.06 1.52
N THR A 193 -7.02 4.11 2.60
CA THR A 193 -7.55 2.93 3.30
C THR A 193 -9.06 2.90 3.25
N VAL A 194 -9.63 1.70 3.07
CA VAL A 194 -11.07 1.45 3.08
C VAL A 194 -11.49 0.90 4.45
N PHE A 195 -12.44 1.58 5.09
CA PHE A 195 -13.14 1.12 6.29
C PHE A 195 -14.55 0.68 5.90
N ALA A 196 -14.66 -0.55 5.38
CA ALA A 196 -15.89 -1.05 4.76
C ALA A 196 -17.12 -1.02 5.69
N SER A 197 -16.93 -1.32 6.99
CA SER A 197 -18.01 -1.29 7.98
C SER A 197 -18.60 0.10 8.22
N GLU A 198 -17.89 1.15 7.82
CA GLU A 198 -18.27 2.55 8.03
C GLU A 198 -18.61 3.26 6.72
N ASN A 199 -18.56 2.56 5.59
CA ASN A 199 -18.62 3.18 4.25
C ASN A 199 -17.65 4.37 4.14
N LEU A 200 -16.45 4.22 4.69
CA LEU A 200 -15.49 5.30 4.82
C LEU A 200 -14.22 4.98 4.05
N ILE A 201 -13.67 6.00 3.40
CA ILE A 201 -12.34 5.98 2.79
C ILE A 201 -11.54 7.12 3.39
N THR A 202 -10.33 6.83 3.87
CA THR A 202 -9.41 7.88 4.30
C THR A 202 -8.24 7.98 3.34
N VAL A 203 -8.04 9.14 2.73
CA VAL A 203 -6.86 9.42 1.92
C VAL A 203 -5.66 9.63 2.84
N LEU A 204 -4.64 8.78 2.70
CA LEU A 204 -3.43 8.85 3.51
C LEU A 204 -2.42 9.83 2.93
N THR A 205 -2.22 9.79 1.61
CA THR A 205 -1.29 10.67 0.90
C THR A 205 -1.56 10.72 -0.60
N VAL A 206 -1.17 11.84 -1.23
CA VAL A 206 -1.29 12.09 -2.67
C VAL A 206 0.02 12.66 -3.21
N GLY A 207 0.49 12.16 -4.36
CA GLY A 207 1.70 12.70 -4.98
C GLY A 207 2.36 11.80 -6.02
N ALA A 208 3.47 12.27 -6.58
CA ALA A 208 4.35 11.47 -7.41
C ALA A 208 5.01 10.36 -6.58
N ARG A 209 5.32 9.22 -7.21
CA ARG A 209 5.77 8.01 -6.52
C ARG A 209 7.03 8.23 -5.68
N GLU A 210 8.01 8.93 -6.23
CA GLU A 210 9.30 9.21 -5.59
C GLU A 210 9.10 10.13 -4.38
N VAL A 211 8.27 11.17 -4.52
CA VAL A 211 7.92 12.09 -3.43
C VAL A 211 7.19 11.36 -2.30
N LEU A 212 6.26 10.46 -2.64
CA LEU A 212 5.58 9.63 -1.64
C LEU A 212 6.57 8.73 -0.91
N TYR A 213 7.49 8.09 -1.64
CA TYR A 213 8.53 7.25 -1.05
C TYR A 213 9.39 8.04 -0.07
N GLU A 214 9.97 9.17 -0.49
CA GLU A 214 10.81 10.02 0.35
C GLU A 214 10.09 10.46 1.63
N ARG A 215 8.83 10.89 1.51
CA ARG A 215 8.00 11.31 2.66
C ARG A 215 7.76 10.16 3.62
N LEU A 216 7.31 9.01 3.13
CA LEU A 216 7.04 7.85 3.99
C LEU A 216 8.33 7.32 4.61
N ASN A 217 9.44 7.38 3.87
CA ASN A 217 10.76 6.97 4.34
C ASN A 217 11.29 7.93 5.43
N GLY A 218 10.97 9.22 5.36
CA GLY A 218 11.35 10.22 6.37
C GLY A 218 10.54 10.20 7.67
N ILE A 219 9.47 9.40 7.73
CA ILE A 219 8.65 9.25 8.94
C ILE A 219 9.34 8.25 9.89
N SER A 220 9.75 8.75 11.06
CA SER A 220 10.22 7.95 12.20
C SER A 220 9.09 7.47 13.10
#